data_AF-A0A841VG23-F1
#
_entry.id   AF-A0A841VG23-F1
#
_cell.length_a   1.000
_cell.length_b   1.000
_cell.length_c   1.000
_cell.angle_alpha   90.00
_cell.angle_beta   90.00
_cell.angle_gamma   90.00
#
_symmetry.space_group_name_H-M   'P 1'
#
loop_
_entity.id
_entity.type
_entity.pdbx_description
1 polymer ?
#
loop_
_entity_poly.entity_id
_entity_poly.type
_entity_poly.pdbx_seq_one_letter_code
_entity_poly.pdbx_strand_id
1 'polypeptide(L)'
;MTVTQLLTPQPYTSASIETVGRHSLNFYESPSWFTTELLRHVRLSGVIGEPCVGHGAIASLLQAWPYTKQMWTNDIDPHKAADYQMDATLSESWAKFPECDWICTNPPYSEFAAPIIKNAYQKARVGVAAFLLTSFLEPCDDRADFLQQHPPSLVLILPRFCFRKDKKGKRWATDNITISCFVWDKRATGQQIIIRPKSEIIGFYKNPEQAISQERAIEIVRAIAKGEL
;
A
#
# COMPACT_ATOMS: atom_id res chain seq x y z
N MET A 1 -43.07 28.21 -2.48
CA MET A 1 -41.61 28.13 -2.70
C MET A 1 -40.95 28.08 -1.33
N THR A 2 -40.53 26.91 -0.89
CA THR A 2 -39.79 26.72 0.36
C THR A 2 -38.31 26.97 0.08
N VAL A 3 -37.78 28.06 0.62
CA VAL A 3 -36.36 28.39 0.54
C VAL A 3 -35.64 27.48 1.53
N THR A 4 -34.93 26.48 1.02
CA THR A 4 -34.05 25.63 1.85
C THR A 4 -32.94 26.51 2.41
N GLN A 5 -32.93 26.71 3.73
CA GLN A 5 -31.82 27.38 4.41
C GLN A 5 -30.54 26.55 4.23
N LEU A 6 -29.49 27.19 3.70
CA LEU A 6 -28.14 26.64 3.67
C LEU A 6 -27.65 26.41 5.11
N LEU A 7 -26.95 25.30 5.33
CA LEU A 7 -26.39 24.91 6.63
C LEU A 7 -25.44 25.99 7.15
N THR A 8 -25.82 26.66 8.25
CA THR A 8 -24.92 27.55 8.98
C THR A 8 -23.99 26.74 9.89
N PRO A 9 -22.67 27.01 9.90
CA PRO A 9 -21.73 26.28 10.74
C PRO A 9 -22.01 26.54 12.22
N GLN A 10 -22.18 25.46 12.98
CA GLN A 10 -22.21 25.49 14.45
C GLN A 10 -20.76 25.53 14.98
N PRO A 11 -20.47 26.30 16.04
CA PRO A 11 -19.15 26.30 16.66
C PRO A 11 -18.87 24.92 17.27
N TYR A 12 -17.86 24.24 16.73
CA TYR A 12 -17.44 22.92 17.20
C TYR A 12 -16.51 23.08 18.41
N THR A 13 -16.94 22.60 19.58
CA THR A 13 -16.07 22.43 20.74
C THR A 13 -15.26 21.14 20.55
N SER A 14 -13.95 21.29 20.38
CA SER A 14 -12.98 20.19 20.26
C SER A 14 -12.84 19.43 21.58
N ALA A 15 -13.67 18.42 21.78
CA ALA A 15 -13.36 17.36 22.74
C ALA A 15 -12.22 16.52 22.15
N SER A 16 -11.08 16.49 22.85
CA SER A 16 -9.93 15.66 22.51
C SER A 16 -10.36 14.20 22.44
N ILE A 17 -10.46 13.66 21.22
CA ILE A 17 -10.65 12.24 21.00
C ILE A 17 -9.34 11.57 21.40
N GLU A 18 -9.35 10.83 22.51
CA GLU A 18 -8.27 9.91 22.86
C GLU A 18 -8.00 8.99 21.68
N THR A 19 -6.84 9.19 21.05
CA THR A 19 -6.38 8.40 19.91
C THR A 19 -6.12 6.98 20.39
N VAL A 20 -7.05 6.08 20.08
CA VAL A 20 -6.82 4.63 20.17
C VAL A 20 -5.52 4.32 19.43
N GLY A 21 -4.58 3.73 20.17
CA GLY A 21 -3.16 3.59 19.81
C GLY A 21 -2.91 3.39 18.33
N ARG A 22 -2.40 4.44 17.67
CA ARG A 22 -1.78 4.34 16.34
C ARG A 22 -0.62 3.35 16.46
N HIS A 23 -0.43 2.49 15.47
CA HIS A 23 0.76 1.64 15.41
C HIS A 23 1.99 2.56 15.48
N SER A 24 3.03 2.15 16.23
CA SER A 24 4.29 2.90 16.24
C SER A 24 4.73 3.12 14.79
N LEU A 25 5.07 4.37 14.46
CA LEU A 25 5.44 4.79 13.09
C LEU A 25 4.39 4.47 12.00
N ASN A 26 3.12 4.27 12.38
CA ASN A 26 2.04 3.81 11.49
C ASN A 26 2.40 2.53 10.71
N PHE A 27 3.08 1.58 11.36
CA PHE A 27 3.44 0.30 10.76
C PHE A 27 2.24 -0.65 10.60
N TYR A 28 1.98 -1.11 9.37
CA TYR A 28 0.95 -2.09 9.03
C TYR A 28 1.54 -3.23 8.19
N GLU A 29 1.74 -4.40 8.81
CA GLU A 29 2.25 -5.59 8.11
C GLU A 29 1.29 -6.03 7.00
N SER A 30 1.76 -6.04 5.76
CA SER A 30 0.96 -6.48 4.62
C SER A 30 0.71 -7.99 4.69
N PRO A 31 -0.55 -8.48 4.58
CA PRO A 31 -0.76 -9.91 4.41
C PRO A 31 -0.20 -10.38 3.06
N SER A 32 0.29 -11.61 2.97
CA SER A 32 0.94 -12.11 1.75
C SER A 32 0.06 -12.01 0.50
N TRP A 33 -1.25 -12.14 0.67
CA TRP A 33 -2.21 -12.05 -0.41
C TRP A 33 -2.36 -10.65 -1.02
N PHE A 34 -1.85 -9.59 -0.37
CA PHE A 34 -1.71 -8.27 -1.02
C PHE A 34 -0.79 -8.34 -2.23
N THR A 35 0.43 -8.84 -2.03
CA THR A 35 1.45 -8.92 -3.08
C THR A 35 1.11 -9.99 -4.11
N THR A 36 0.64 -11.17 -3.69
CA THR A 36 0.30 -12.21 -4.66
C THR A 36 -0.85 -11.78 -5.56
N GLU A 37 -1.87 -11.09 -5.02
CA GLU A 37 -2.97 -10.57 -5.84
C GLU A 37 -2.49 -9.48 -6.81
N LEU A 38 -1.64 -8.54 -6.36
CA LEU A 38 -1.01 -7.56 -7.26
C LEU A 38 -0.29 -8.24 -8.44
N LEU A 39 0.53 -9.25 -8.17
CA LEU A 39 1.33 -9.94 -9.19
C LEU A 39 0.51 -10.71 -10.23
N ARG A 40 -0.78 -11.00 -9.96
CA ARG A 40 -1.71 -11.57 -10.95
C ARG A 40 -2.08 -10.57 -12.05
N HIS A 41 -2.09 -9.27 -11.72
CA HIS A 41 -2.55 -8.22 -12.64
C HIS A 41 -1.40 -7.39 -13.19
N VAL A 42 -0.29 -7.28 -12.45
CA VAL A 42 0.83 -6.43 -12.80
C VAL A 42 2.13 -7.21 -12.77
N ARG A 43 2.77 -7.31 -13.93
CA ARG A 43 4.11 -7.89 -14.05
C ARG A 43 5.17 -6.86 -13.66
N LEU A 44 5.41 -6.73 -12.35
CA LEU A 44 6.57 -5.99 -11.84
C LEU A 44 7.85 -6.65 -12.37
N SER A 45 8.79 -5.85 -12.87
CA SER A 45 10.02 -6.39 -13.48
C SER A 45 11.17 -5.39 -13.44
N GLY A 46 12.41 -5.89 -13.50
CA GLY A 46 13.60 -5.04 -13.44
C GLY A 46 14.05 -4.78 -12.02
N VAL A 47 14.48 -3.55 -11.73
CA VAL A 47 14.90 -3.16 -10.36
C VAL A 47 13.68 -2.66 -9.58
N ILE A 48 13.43 -3.21 -8.40
CA ILE A 48 12.27 -2.85 -7.58
C ILE A 48 12.72 -2.24 -6.24
N GLY A 49 12.19 -1.06 -5.91
CA GLY A 49 12.37 -0.45 -4.60
C GLY A 49 11.18 -0.66 -3.67
N GLU A 50 11.45 -0.94 -2.40
CA GLU A 50 10.47 -0.96 -1.31
C GLU A 50 10.87 0.05 -0.22
N PRO A 51 10.37 1.30 -0.29
CA PRO A 51 10.82 2.40 0.57
C PRO A 51 10.31 2.34 2.03
N CYS A 52 9.39 1.42 2.34
CA CYS A 52 8.79 1.24 3.67
C CYS A 52 8.68 -0.26 3.98
N VAL A 53 9.83 -0.93 4.11
CA VAL A 53 9.92 -2.40 4.05
C VAL A 53 9.31 -3.12 5.25
N GLY A 54 9.27 -2.50 6.43
CA GLY A 54 8.75 -3.14 7.63
C GLY A 54 9.51 -4.43 7.95
N HIS A 55 8.80 -5.55 8.10
CA HIS A 55 9.43 -6.87 8.27
C HIS A 55 9.67 -7.62 6.94
N GLY A 56 9.52 -6.96 5.79
CA GLY A 56 9.82 -7.53 4.48
C GLY A 56 8.73 -8.44 3.91
N ALA A 57 7.48 -8.27 4.33
CA ALA A 57 6.35 -9.06 3.82
C ALA A 57 6.15 -8.91 2.30
N ILE A 58 6.36 -7.70 1.75
CA ILE A 58 6.33 -7.48 0.29
C ILE A 58 7.67 -7.88 -0.32
N ALA A 59 8.80 -7.40 0.22
CA ALA A 59 10.15 -7.67 -0.28
C ALA A 59 10.41 -9.16 -0.50
N SER A 60 10.11 -9.99 0.49
CA SER A 60 10.39 -11.42 0.43
C SER A 60 9.66 -12.11 -0.73
N LEU A 61 8.44 -11.68 -1.07
CA LEU A 61 7.67 -12.20 -2.19
C LEU A 61 8.17 -11.67 -3.53
N LEU A 62 8.58 -10.40 -3.58
CA LEU A 62 9.19 -9.80 -4.78
C LEU A 62 10.57 -10.36 -5.07
N GLN A 63 11.36 -10.74 -4.05
CA GLN A 63 12.63 -11.46 -4.22
C GLN A 63 12.41 -12.85 -4.83
N ALA A 64 11.29 -13.52 -4.50
CA ALA A 64 10.91 -14.80 -5.10
C ALA A 64 10.27 -14.68 -6.50
N TRP A 65 9.91 -13.46 -6.92
CA TRP A 65 9.30 -13.19 -8.21
C TRP A 65 10.37 -13.18 -9.32
N PRO A 66 10.26 -14.05 -10.35
CA PRO A 66 11.37 -14.30 -11.29
C PRO A 66 11.69 -13.14 -12.22
N TYR A 67 10.86 -12.09 -12.27
CA TYR A 67 11.12 -10.91 -13.10
C TYR A 67 11.82 -9.79 -12.33
N THR A 68 12.00 -9.95 -11.02
CA THR A 68 12.81 -9.06 -10.18
C THR A 68 14.30 -9.32 -10.45
N LYS A 69 14.99 -8.33 -11.03
CA LYS A 69 16.42 -8.42 -11.31
C LYS A 69 17.27 -8.04 -10.10
N GLN A 70 16.83 -7.01 -9.38
CA GLN A 70 17.47 -6.50 -8.18
C GLN A 70 16.41 -5.81 -7.31
N MET A 71 16.67 -5.76 -6.01
CA MET A 71 15.87 -4.97 -5.09
C MET A 71 16.73 -4.06 -4.23
N TRP A 72 16.11 -2.99 -3.75
CA TRP A 72 16.59 -2.22 -2.61
C TRP A 72 15.43 -1.92 -1.66
N THR A 73 15.75 -1.74 -0.39
CA THR A 73 14.79 -1.57 0.69
C THR A 73 15.14 -0.38 1.58
N ASN A 74 14.15 0.28 2.12
CA ASN A 74 14.33 1.35 3.11
C ASN A 74 13.26 1.23 4.20
N ASP A 75 13.61 1.59 5.43
CA ASP A 75 12.65 1.85 6.50
C ASP A 75 13.18 2.95 7.42
N ILE A 76 12.30 3.83 7.92
CA ILE A 76 12.72 4.87 8.86
C ILE A 76 13.10 4.30 10.23
N ASP A 77 12.56 3.12 10.59
CA ASP A 77 12.89 2.43 11.83
C ASP A 77 14.25 1.72 11.71
N PRO A 78 15.29 2.15 12.48
CA PRO A 78 16.62 1.56 12.40
C PRO A 78 16.69 0.12 12.90
N HIS A 79 15.62 -0.40 13.49
CA HIS A 79 15.52 -1.80 13.90
C HIS A 79 14.98 -2.73 12.80
N LYS A 80 14.54 -2.19 11.66
CA LYS A 80 14.16 -3.00 10.49
C LYS A 80 15.38 -3.34 9.66
N ALA A 81 15.39 -4.56 9.15
CA ALA A 81 16.40 -5.00 8.20
C ALA A 81 16.11 -4.37 6.83
N ALA A 82 16.80 -3.26 6.54
CA ALA A 82 16.68 -2.51 5.29
C ALA A 82 18.06 -2.04 4.81
N ASP A 83 18.23 -1.87 3.50
CA ASP A 83 19.47 -1.36 2.91
C ASP A 83 19.74 0.11 3.31
N TYR A 84 18.68 0.86 3.58
CA TYR A 84 18.71 2.27 3.96
C TYR A 84 17.76 2.58 5.13
N GLN A 85 18.11 3.61 5.90
CA GLN A 85 17.33 4.10 7.04
C GLN A 85 17.04 5.60 6.91
N MET A 86 16.22 5.97 5.91
CA MET A 86 15.90 7.36 5.58
C MET A 86 14.40 7.63 5.61
N ASP A 87 14.04 8.89 5.84
CA ASP A 87 12.64 9.33 5.79
C ASP A 87 12.15 9.40 4.34
N ALA A 88 11.27 8.48 3.96
CA ALA A 88 10.71 8.41 2.60
C ALA A 88 9.71 9.54 2.28
N THR A 89 9.31 10.37 3.25
CA THR A 89 8.50 11.56 3.00
C THR A 89 9.33 12.69 2.38
N LEU A 90 10.65 12.65 2.57
CA LEU A 90 11.59 13.68 2.15
C LEU A 90 12.19 13.37 0.77
N SER A 91 12.04 14.29 -0.18
CA SER A 91 12.53 14.13 -1.56
C SER A 91 14.05 13.88 -1.65
N GLU A 92 14.84 14.45 -0.75
CA GLU A 92 16.29 14.29 -0.65
C GLU A 92 16.72 12.87 -0.28
N SER A 93 15.88 12.10 0.40
CA SER A 93 16.12 10.68 0.67
C SER A 93 16.09 9.88 -0.64
N TRP A 94 15.16 10.21 -1.54
CA TRP A 94 14.99 9.52 -2.82
C TRP A 94 16.13 9.75 -3.81
N ALA A 95 16.85 10.87 -3.67
CA ALA A 95 18.08 11.12 -4.42
C ALA A 95 19.21 10.15 -4.05
N LYS A 96 19.17 9.56 -2.85
CA LYS A 96 20.18 8.61 -2.35
C LYS A 96 19.84 7.15 -2.63
N PHE A 97 18.56 6.83 -2.87
CA PHE A 97 18.15 5.48 -3.24
C PHE A 97 18.63 5.12 -4.66
N PRO A 98 18.92 3.84 -4.96
CA PRO A 98 19.26 3.43 -6.32
C PRO A 98 18.13 3.69 -7.32
N GLU A 99 18.49 3.84 -8.59
CA GLU A 99 17.51 3.91 -9.68
C GLU A 99 16.68 2.62 -9.75
N CYS A 100 15.40 2.75 -10.08
CA CYS A 100 14.47 1.61 -10.11
C CYS A 100 13.49 1.69 -11.28
N ASP A 101 13.01 0.53 -11.70
CA ASP A 101 11.90 0.40 -12.64
C ASP A 101 10.57 0.60 -11.92
N TRP A 102 10.41 -0.09 -10.80
CA TRP A 102 9.18 -0.09 -10.03
C TRP A 102 9.42 0.27 -8.58
N ILE A 103 8.43 0.92 -7.98
CA ILE A 103 8.28 0.97 -6.53
C ILE A 103 7.08 0.12 -6.15
N CYS A 104 7.23 -0.75 -5.15
CA CYS A 104 6.13 -1.53 -4.59
C CYS A 104 6.17 -1.44 -3.06
N THR A 105 5.12 -0.92 -2.42
CA THR A 105 5.14 -0.65 -0.97
C THR A 105 3.76 -0.59 -0.33
N ASN A 106 3.71 -0.77 0.99
CA ASN A 106 2.57 -0.39 1.84
C ASN A 106 3.07 0.74 2.77
N PRO A 107 2.97 2.01 2.34
CA PRO A 107 3.53 3.11 3.13
C PRO A 107 2.67 3.38 4.37
N PRO A 108 3.21 4.07 5.39
CA PRO A 108 2.38 4.60 6.47
C PRO A 108 1.25 5.48 5.89
N TYR A 109 0.04 5.33 6.44
CA TYR A 109 -1.15 6.05 5.97
C TYR A 109 -1.20 7.51 6.47
N SER A 110 -2.34 8.19 6.27
CA SER A 110 -2.57 9.57 6.71
C SER A 110 -1.61 10.56 6.01
N GLU A 111 -1.05 11.53 6.73
CA GLU A 111 -0.19 12.60 6.21
C GLU A 111 1.09 12.11 5.51
N PHE A 112 1.49 10.85 5.71
CA PHE A 112 2.73 10.30 5.16
C PHE A 112 2.56 9.71 3.75
N ALA A 113 1.35 9.26 3.40
CA ALA A 113 1.13 8.52 2.15
C ALA A 113 1.36 9.40 0.91
N ALA A 114 0.78 10.61 0.87
CA ALA A 114 0.86 11.49 -0.29
C ALA A 114 2.32 11.87 -0.68
N PRO A 115 3.18 12.35 0.23
CA PRO A 115 4.56 12.66 -0.13
C PRO A 115 5.35 11.42 -0.59
N ILE A 116 5.18 10.27 0.07
CA ILE A 116 5.84 9.02 -0.33
C ILE A 116 5.44 8.60 -1.75
N ILE A 117 4.14 8.65 -2.08
CA ILE A 117 3.64 8.26 -3.40
C ILE A 117 4.11 9.22 -4.49
N LYS A 118 4.14 10.53 -4.23
CA LYS A 118 4.65 11.52 -5.18
C LYS A 118 6.14 11.30 -5.46
N ASN A 119 6.94 11.10 -4.42
CA ASN A 119 8.37 10.83 -4.56
C ASN A 119 8.61 9.48 -5.27
N ALA A 120 7.84 8.44 -4.93
CA ALA A 120 7.87 7.14 -5.60
C ALA A 120 7.56 7.26 -7.09
N TYR A 121 6.53 8.04 -7.44
CA TYR A 121 6.14 8.27 -8.82
C TYR A 121 7.25 8.99 -9.59
N GLN A 122 7.93 9.96 -8.98
CA GLN A 122 9.08 10.61 -9.61
C GLN A 122 10.27 9.67 -9.78
N LYS A 123 10.59 8.84 -8.78
CA LYS A 123 11.74 7.92 -8.78
C LYS A 123 11.58 6.74 -9.74
N ALA A 124 10.40 6.14 -9.80
CA ALA A 124 10.20 4.92 -10.58
C ALA A 124 10.21 5.19 -12.08
N ARG A 125 11.05 4.51 -12.86
CA ARG A 125 11.06 4.66 -14.32
C ARG A 125 9.77 4.17 -14.97
N VAL A 126 9.24 3.05 -14.50
CA VAL A 126 8.10 2.34 -15.12
C VAL A 126 6.80 2.61 -14.36
N GLY A 127 6.80 2.46 -13.03
CA GLY A 127 5.59 2.72 -12.28
C GLY A 127 5.66 2.46 -10.79
N VAL A 128 4.55 2.73 -10.12
CA VAL A 128 4.39 2.53 -8.67
C VAL A 128 3.20 1.62 -8.43
N ALA A 129 3.35 0.64 -7.55
CA ALA A 129 2.25 -0.11 -6.95
C ALA A 129 2.26 0.16 -5.44
N ALA A 130 1.15 0.60 -4.87
CA ALA A 130 1.07 0.89 -3.45
C ALA A 130 -0.24 0.43 -2.83
N PHE A 131 -0.16 -0.15 -1.63
CA PHE A 131 -1.31 -0.48 -0.82
C PHE A 131 -1.68 0.73 0.04
N LEU A 132 -2.83 1.35 -0.24
CA LEU A 132 -3.29 2.55 0.46
C LEU A 132 -4.74 2.39 0.88
N LEU A 133 -5.19 3.16 1.86
CA LEU A 133 -6.62 3.28 2.13
C LEU A 133 -7.35 3.76 0.86
N THR A 134 -8.53 3.21 0.56
CA THR A 134 -9.31 3.59 -0.63
C THR A 134 -9.61 5.10 -0.67
N SER A 135 -9.74 5.73 0.50
CA SER A 135 -9.90 7.18 0.66
C SER A 135 -8.70 8.00 0.16
N PHE A 136 -7.58 7.38 -0.19
CA PHE A 136 -6.48 8.07 -0.86
C PHE A 136 -6.92 8.70 -2.19
N LEU A 137 -7.96 8.18 -2.85
CA LEU A 137 -8.54 8.81 -4.04
C LEU A 137 -9.35 10.09 -3.76
N GLU A 138 -9.67 10.38 -2.50
CA GLU A 138 -10.30 11.65 -2.16
C GLU A 138 -9.32 12.80 -2.50
N PRO A 139 -9.75 13.81 -3.28
CA PRO A 139 -8.88 14.89 -3.73
C PRO A 139 -8.68 15.93 -2.62
N CYS A 140 -7.96 15.55 -1.56
CA CYS A 140 -7.53 16.49 -0.52
C CYS A 140 -6.38 17.38 -1.02
N ASP A 141 -6.18 18.53 -0.36
CA ASP A 141 -5.19 19.55 -0.73
C ASP A 141 -3.77 18.98 -0.96
N ASP A 142 -3.39 17.95 -0.21
CA ASP A 142 -2.07 17.32 -0.30
C ASP A 142 -1.87 16.44 -1.54
N ARG A 143 -2.93 16.10 -2.30
CA ARG A 143 -2.83 15.13 -3.41
C ARG A 143 -3.79 15.36 -4.58
N ALA A 144 -4.72 16.32 -4.49
CA ALA A 144 -5.71 16.60 -5.53
C ALA A 144 -5.06 16.78 -6.92
N ASP A 145 -4.08 17.69 -7.02
CA ASP A 145 -3.37 17.96 -8.28
C ASP A 145 -2.63 16.72 -8.81
N PHE A 146 -1.99 15.96 -7.91
CA PHE A 146 -1.29 14.74 -8.27
C PHE A 146 -2.25 13.69 -8.82
N LEU A 147 -3.38 13.45 -8.17
CA LEU A 147 -4.37 12.48 -8.63
C LEU A 147 -5.05 12.92 -9.92
N GLN A 148 -5.23 14.22 -10.12
CA GLN A 148 -5.78 14.76 -11.37
C GLN A 148 -4.81 14.58 -12.54
N GLN A 149 -3.53 14.87 -12.34
CA GLN A 149 -2.49 14.78 -13.38
C GLN A 149 -2.04 13.34 -13.63
N HIS A 150 -2.03 12.52 -12.58
CA HIS A 150 -1.54 11.15 -12.58
C HIS A 150 -2.55 10.24 -11.89
N PRO A 151 -3.74 10.02 -12.49
CA PRO A 151 -4.68 9.11 -11.89
C PRO A 151 -4.14 7.66 -12.03
N PRO A 152 -4.42 6.77 -11.07
CA PRO A 152 -3.94 5.40 -11.14
C PRO A 152 -4.50 4.69 -12.38
N SER A 153 -3.63 3.94 -13.05
CA SER A 153 -3.98 3.10 -14.20
C SER A 153 -4.74 1.83 -13.78
N LEU A 154 -4.54 1.38 -12.53
CA LEU A 154 -5.28 0.25 -11.98
C LEU A 154 -5.57 0.49 -10.49
N VAL A 155 -6.80 0.17 -10.10
CA VAL A 155 -7.23 0.09 -8.69
C VAL A 155 -7.75 -1.31 -8.41
N LEU A 156 -7.03 -2.06 -7.57
CA LEU A 156 -7.50 -3.32 -7.02
C LEU A 156 -8.22 -3.05 -5.70
N ILE A 157 -9.54 -3.19 -5.68
CA ILE A 157 -10.34 -3.11 -4.46
C ILE A 157 -10.28 -4.46 -3.76
N LEU A 158 -9.64 -4.50 -2.59
CA LEU A 158 -9.36 -5.73 -1.84
C LEU A 158 -10.33 -5.92 -0.66
N PRO A 159 -10.47 -7.14 -0.10
CA PRO A 159 -11.20 -7.33 1.14
C PRO A 159 -10.50 -6.64 2.32
N ARG A 160 -11.25 -6.32 3.39
CA ARG A 160 -10.66 -5.74 4.60
C ARG A 160 -9.84 -6.78 5.37
N PHE A 161 -8.63 -6.39 5.73
CA PHE A 161 -7.75 -7.13 6.64
C PHE A 161 -7.80 -6.53 8.06
N CYS A 162 -7.67 -7.37 9.09
CA CYS A 162 -7.62 -6.92 10.47
C CYS A 162 -6.16 -6.74 10.92
N PHE A 163 -5.65 -5.50 10.96
CA PHE A 163 -4.29 -5.21 11.43
C PHE A 163 -4.15 -5.15 12.96
N ARG A 164 -5.27 -4.99 13.68
CA ARG A 164 -5.27 -4.84 15.14
C ARG A 164 -6.40 -5.61 15.81
N LYS A 165 -6.21 -5.86 17.10
CA LYS A 165 -7.27 -6.29 18.00
C LYS A 165 -8.09 -5.08 18.45
N ASP A 166 -9.31 -5.32 18.91
CA ASP A 166 -10.19 -4.31 19.50
C ASP A 166 -9.57 -3.68 20.75
N LYS A 167 -10.19 -2.62 21.29
CA LYS A 167 -9.70 -1.93 22.49
C LYS A 167 -9.51 -2.84 23.70
N LYS A 168 -10.18 -3.99 23.73
CA LYS A 168 -10.10 -4.99 24.81
C LYS A 168 -9.06 -6.08 24.53
N GLY A 169 -8.34 -6.00 23.40
CA GLY A 169 -7.37 -6.99 22.96
C GLY A 169 -7.98 -8.37 22.66
N LYS A 170 -9.31 -8.49 22.53
CA LYS A 170 -10.02 -9.78 22.52
C LYS A 170 -10.36 -10.25 21.12
N ARG A 171 -10.72 -9.35 20.20
CA ARG A 171 -11.18 -9.70 18.85
C ARG A 171 -10.41 -8.94 17.79
N TRP A 172 -10.13 -9.57 16.66
CA TRP A 172 -9.62 -8.89 15.48
C TRP A 172 -10.65 -7.90 14.93
N ALA A 173 -10.22 -6.66 14.71
CA ALA A 173 -11.05 -5.58 14.20
C ALA A 173 -10.51 -5.09 12.84
N THR A 174 -11.43 -4.80 11.92
CA THR A 174 -11.11 -4.13 10.67
C THR A 174 -11.20 -2.61 10.84
N ASP A 175 -10.41 -1.88 10.07
CA ASP A 175 -10.63 -0.46 9.89
C ASP A 175 -11.95 -0.14 9.18
N ASN A 176 -12.39 1.12 9.31
CA ASN A 176 -13.60 1.63 8.66
C ASN A 176 -13.43 1.79 7.14
N ILE A 177 -12.19 1.87 6.68
CA ILE A 177 -11.83 2.07 5.28
C ILE A 177 -11.06 0.85 4.80
N THR A 178 -11.38 0.41 3.59
CA THR A 178 -10.70 -0.71 2.91
C THR A 178 -9.34 -0.26 2.40
N ILE A 179 -8.37 -1.18 2.36
CA ILE A 179 -7.12 -0.96 1.62
C ILE A 179 -7.31 -1.41 0.18
N SER A 180 -6.77 -0.65 -0.76
CA SER A 180 -6.73 -0.97 -2.18
C SER A 180 -5.29 -0.96 -2.65
N CYS A 181 -4.99 -1.75 -3.68
CA CYS A 181 -3.72 -1.59 -4.40
C CYS A 181 -3.94 -0.59 -5.53
N PHE A 182 -3.19 0.51 -5.49
CA PHE A 182 -3.16 1.52 -6.54
C PHE A 182 -1.91 1.33 -7.38
N VAL A 183 -2.09 1.32 -8.68
CA VAL A 183 -0.98 1.16 -9.62
C VAL A 183 -0.98 2.35 -10.56
N TRP A 184 0.19 2.97 -10.67
CA TRP A 184 0.51 4.01 -11.63
C TRP A 184 1.57 3.45 -12.60
N ASP A 185 1.13 2.67 -13.60
CA ASP A 185 2.00 2.27 -14.72
C ASP A 185 2.07 3.44 -15.71
N LYS A 186 3.26 4.04 -15.85
CA LYS A 186 3.46 5.21 -16.72
C LYS A 186 3.31 4.90 -18.21
N ARG A 187 3.20 3.63 -18.56
CA ARG A 187 3.00 3.14 -19.95
C ARG A 187 1.53 2.83 -20.24
N ALA A 188 0.69 2.76 -19.22
CA ALA A 188 -0.72 2.43 -19.41
C ALA A 188 -1.45 3.57 -20.13
N THR A 189 -2.33 3.21 -21.05
CA THR A 189 -3.15 4.14 -21.85
C THR A 189 -4.59 4.25 -21.35
N GLY A 190 -4.92 3.55 -20.26
CA GLY A 190 -6.26 3.49 -19.72
C GLY A 190 -6.26 3.23 -18.21
N GLN A 191 -7.45 3.27 -17.64
CA GLN A 191 -7.70 3.09 -16.22
C GLN A 191 -8.65 1.92 -16.01
N GLN A 192 -8.38 1.11 -15.00
CA GLN A 192 -9.21 -0.03 -14.66
C GLN A 192 -9.45 -0.09 -13.16
N ILE A 193 -10.65 -0.52 -12.79
CA ILE A 193 -10.97 -0.91 -11.41
C ILE A 193 -11.29 -2.41 -11.44
N ILE A 194 -10.63 -3.19 -10.58
CA ILE A 194 -10.91 -4.61 -10.41
C ILE A 194 -11.30 -4.84 -8.95
N ILE A 195 -12.46 -5.46 -8.74
CA ILE A 195 -12.95 -5.84 -7.42
C ILE A 195 -12.52 -7.29 -7.16
N ARG A 196 -11.83 -7.52 -6.04
CA ARG A 196 -11.31 -8.85 -5.68
C ARG A 196 -12.05 -9.41 -4.46
N PRO A 197 -13.08 -10.28 -4.67
CA PRO A 197 -13.76 -10.90 -3.55
C PRO A 197 -12.87 -11.93 -2.86
N LYS A 198 -13.05 -12.11 -1.54
CA LYS A 198 -12.25 -13.05 -0.73
C LYS A 198 -12.18 -14.47 -1.30
N SER A 199 -13.22 -14.92 -2.00
CA SER A 199 -13.33 -16.27 -2.58
C SER A 199 -12.42 -16.47 -3.79
N GLU A 200 -11.95 -15.39 -4.40
CA GLU A 200 -11.10 -15.43 -5.59
C GLU A 200 -9.62 -15.13 -5.26
N ILE A 201 -9.31 -14.86 -3.99
CA ILE A 201 -7.95 -14.58 -3.54
C ILE A 201 -7.34 -15.85 -2.98
N ILE A 202 -6.34 -16.37 -3.67
CA ILE A 202 -5.63 -17.59 -3.28
C ILE A 202 -4.78 -17.31 -2.05
N GLY A 203 -4.91 -18.16 -1.03
CA GLY A 203 -4.22 -17.97 0.24
C GLY A 203 -4.79 -16.82 1.08
N PHE A 204 -6.04 -16.40 0.84
CA PHE A 204 -6.69 -15.37 1.63
C PHE A 204 -6.79 -15.76 3.12
N TYR A 205 -6.46 -14.81 3.98
CA TYR A 205 -6.72 -14.88 5.42
C TYR A 205 -7.06 -13.50 5.98
N LYS A 206 -7.89 -13.46 7.03
CA LYS A 206 -8.50 -12.21 7.50
C LYS A 206 -7.66 -11.47 8.54
N ASN A 207 -6.79 -12.17 9.24
CA ASN A 207 -5.96 -11.60 10.31
C ASN A 207 -4.65 -12.38 10.49
N PRO A 208 -3.63 -11.80 11.16
CA PRO A 208 -2.32 -12.41 11.35
C PRO A 208 -2.31 -13.82 11.96
N GLU A 209 -3.26 -14.18 12.84
CA GLU A 209 -3.31 -15.54 13.44
C GLU A 209 -3.70 -16.62 12.43
N GLN A 210 -4.21 -16.22 11.26
CA GLN A 210 -4.62 -17.10 10.16
C GLN A 210 -3.62 -17.08 9.01
N ALA A 211 -2.46 -16.42 9.18
CA ALA A 211 -1.49 -16.29 8.12
C ALA A 211 -1.01 -17.66 7.62
N ILE A 212 -0.93 -17.80 6.29
CA ILE A 212 -0.24 -18.93 5.67
C ILE A 212 1.27 -18.84 5.91
N SER A 213 1.98 -19.95 5.75
CA SER A 213 3.44 -19.94 5.88
C SER A 213 4.10 -19.15 4.74
N GLN A 214 5.33 -18.71 4.98
CA GLN A 214 6.14 -18.01 3.98
C GLN A 214 6.39 -18.87 2.74
N GLU A 215 6.65 -20.17 2.94
CA GLU A 215 6.85 -21.14 1.86
C GLU A 215 5.61 -21.22 0.99
N ARG A 216 4.43 -21.30 1.61
CA ARG A 216 3.16 -21.35 0.88
C ARG A 216 2.90 -20.07 0.09
N ALA A 217 3.25 -18.90 0.64
CA ALA A 217 3.14 -17.63 -0.08
C ALA A 217 4.08 -17.59 -1.30
N ILE A 218 5.33 -18.04 -1.14
CA ILE A 218 6.32 -18.13 -2.24
C ILE A 218 5.87 -19.13 -3.33
N GLU A 219 5.25 -20.25 -2.95
CA GLU A 219 4.66 -21.19 -3.92
C GLU A 219 3.59 -20.51 -4.80
N ILE A 220 2.72 -19.70 -4.19
CA ILE A 220 1.69 -18.95 -4.92
C ILE A 220 2.34 -17.96 -5.90
N VAL A 221 3.37 -17.22 -5.46
CA VAL A 221 4.15 -16.32 -6.34
C VAL A 221 4.70 -17.07 -7.56
N ARG A 222 5.32 -18.23 -7.35
CA ARG A 222 5.91 -19.04 -8.43
C ARG A 222 4.85 -19.57 -9.40
N ALA A 223 3.70 -20.01 -8.88
CA ALA A 223 2.61 -20.52 -9.71
C ALA A 223 1.99 -19.40 -10.57
N ILE A 224 1.79 -18.20 -10.00
CA ILE A 224 1.36 -17.01 -10.77
C ILE A 224 2.38 -16.70 -11.87
N ALA A 225 3.68 -16.73 -11.57
CA ALA A 225 4.72 -16.42 -12.56
C ALA A 225 4.72 -17.34 -13.78
N LYS A 226 4.29 -18.60 -13.59
CA LYS A 226 4.14 -19.63 -14.62
C LYS A 226 2.79 -19.59 -15.34
N GLY A 227 1.85 -18.75 -14.90
CA GLY A 227 0.48 -18.72 -15.41
C GLY A 227 -0.37 -19.92 -14.98
N GLU A 228 0.02 -20.61 -13.91
CA GLU A 228 -0.72 -21.76 -13.34
C GLU A 228 -1.90 -21.32 -12.48
N LEU A 229 -1.92 -20.05 -12.05
CA LEU A 229 -2.93 -19.46 -11.19
C LEU A 229 -3.45 -18.16 -11.75
#